data_AF-A0A6N6Q6H4-F1
#
_entry.id   AF-A0A6N6Q6H4-F1
#
_cell.length_a   1.000
_cell.length_b   1.000
_cell.length_c   1.000
_cell.angle_alpha   90.00
_cell.angle_beta   90.00
_cell.angle_gamma   90.00
#
_symmetry.space_group_name_H-M   'P 1'
#
loop_
_entity.id
_entity.type
_entity.pdbx_description
1 polymer ?
#
loop_
_entity_poly.entity_id
_entity_poly.type
_entity_poly.pdbx_seq_one_letter_code
_entity_poly.pdbx_strand_id
1 'polypeptide(L)'
;MPWVFLAVFAATRWPGLMPEDFSAAYALMFCAGVFFPGRAAWTAPFLVMLATDLALNLWYQFGKGWSVFTPSLILYLAGNYVGYAILVAFGRCLRPGSRLLSLVCGGVLGALVFYLVTNTASWLLNPFRNPEYTRTLAGWITALTKGAGGYPETWTFFRNTLLGGGLFTALFAGAWKLAPAESPLEKGEGESPADPEAEPSEAQA
;
A
#
# COMPACT_ATOMS: atom_id res chain seq x y z
N MET A 1 13.20 5.17 -8.87
CA MET A 1 12.79 3.80 -8.45
C MET A 1 11.36 3.66 -7.87
N PRO A 2 10.89 4.45 -6.87
CA PRO A 2 9.55 4.33 -6.26
C PRO A 2 8.37 4.26 -7.22
N TRP A 3 8.40 5.10 -8.27
CA TRP A 3 7.30 5.28 -9.21
C TRP A 3 7.02 4.06 -10.08
N VAL A 4 8.04 3.26 -10.40
CA VAL A 4 7.87 2.02 -11.18
C VAL A 4 7.06 1.01 -10.38
N PHE A 5 7.37 0.82 -9.09
CA PHE A 5 6.59 -0.07 -8.23
C PHE A 5 5.16 0.41 -8.04
N LEU A 6 4.96 1.72 -7.91
CA LEU A 6 3.64 2.31 -7.80
C LEU A 6 2.82 2.12 -9.08
N ALA A 7 3.43 2.26 -10.26
CA ALA A 7 2.78 2.03 -11.55
C ALA A 7 2.46 0.55 -11.77
N VAL A 8 3.40 -0.35 -11.49
CA VAL A 8 3.18 -1.81 -11.55
C VAL A 8 2.05 -2.21 -10.60
N PHE A 9 2.07 -1.69 -9.38
CA PHE A 9 0.99 -1.90 -8.42
C PHE A 9 -0.35 -1.44 -9.00
N ALA A 10 -0.43 -0.20 -9.49
CA ALA A 10 -1.67 0.34 -10.06
C ALA A 10 -2.22 -0.54 -11.19
N ALA A 11 -1.34 -1.03 -12.08
CA ALA A 11 -1.71 -1.96 -13.14
C ALA A 11 -2.26 -3.27 -12.58
N THR A 12 -1.60 -3.87 -11.58
CA THR A 12 -2.00 -5.16 -10.97
C THR A 12 -3.39 -5.13 -10.31
N ARG A 13 -3.95 -3.94 -10.06
CA ARG A 13 -5.30 -3.79 -9.50
C ARG A 13 -6.42 -3.89 -10.53
N TRP A 14 -6.11 -3.85 -11.82
CA TRP A 14 -7.14 -3.92 -12.85
C TRP A 14 -7.81 -5.30 -12.88
N PRO A 15 -9.16 -5.40 -12.90
CA PRO A 15 -9.86 -6.68 -12.85
C PRO A 15 -9.40 -7.63 -13.97
N GLY A 16 -9.06 -8.87 -13.60
CA GLY A 16 -8.64 -9.92 -14.53
C GLY A 16 -7.14 -9.96 -14.86
N LEU A 17 -6.32 -9.02 -14.38
CA LEU A 17 -4.87 -9.06 -14.61
C LEU A 17 -4.13 -10.02 -13.65
N MET A 18 -4.62 -10.12 -12.42
CA MET A 18 -4.07 -11.00 -11.39
C MET A 18 -5.11 -12.03 -10.94
N PRO A 19 -4.68 -13.20 -10.43
CA PRO A 19 -5.57 -14.13 -9.76
C PRO A 19 -6.32 -13.45 -8.62
N GLU A 20 -7.52 -13.95 -8.31
CA GLU A 20 -8.31 -13.48 -7.18
C GLU A 20 -7.47 -13.50 -5.89
N ASP A 21 -7.61 -12.44 -5.10
CA ASP A 21 -6.90 -12.26 -3.83
C ASP A 21 -5.37 -12.24 -3.92
N PHE A 22 -4.80 -12.15 -5.12
CA PHE A 22 -3.38 -12.02 -5.35
C PHE A 22 -3.01 -10.57 -5.70
N SER A 23 -2.54 -9.82 -4.70
CA SER A 23 -2.28 -8.38 -4.84
C SER A 23 -0.93 -7.96 -4.27
N ALA A 24 -0.28 -7.02 -4.96
CA ALA A 24 0.93 -6.36 -4.47
C ALA A 24 0.65 -5.26 -3.42
N ALA A 25 -0.61 -4.95 -3.12
CA ALA A 25 -1.00 -3.87 -2.20
C ALA A 25 -0.30 -3.98 -0.84
N TYR A 26 -0.36 -5.17 -0.23
CA TYR A 26 0.16 -5.40 1.11
C TYR A 26 1.67 -5.21 1.19
N ALA A 27 2.38 -5.83 0.23
CA ALA A 27 3.82 -5.69 0.11
C ALA A 27 4.21 -4.24 -0.17
N LEU A 28 3.50 -3.54 -1.07
CA LEU A 28 3.77 -2.15 -1.36
C LEU A 28 3.63 -1.27 -0.12
N MET A 29 2.54 -1.39 0.65
CA MET A 29 2.32 -0.58 1.85
C MET A 29 3.41 -0.83 2.90
N PHE A 30 3.71 -2.09 3.16
CA PHE A 30 4.79 -2.46 4.08
C PHE A 30 6.15 -1.95 3.59
N CYS A 31 6.53 -2.24 2.34
CA CYS A 31 7.81 -1.83 1.76
C CYS A 31 7.95 -0.31 1.62
N ALA A 32 6.88 0.41 1.29
CA ALA A 32 6.89 1.87 1.32
C ALA A 32 7.22 2.37 2.73
N GLY A 33 6.67 1.74 3.77
CA GLY A 33 7.05 1.98 5.16
C GLY A 33 8.54 1.75 5.43
N VAL A 34 9.16 0.73 4.85
CA VAL A 34 10.58 0.41 5.06
C VAL A 34 11.51 1.35 4.29
N PHE A 35 11.21 1.60 3.01
CA PHE A 35 12.17 2.13 2.05
C PHE A 35 11.94 3.59 1.65
N PHE A 36 10.71 4.10 1.69
CA PHE A 36 10.46 5.47 1.25
C PHE A 36 10.82 6.48 2.36
N PRO A 37 11.43 7.62 2.00
CA PRO A 37 11.84 8.61 3.00
C PRO A 37 10.66 9.41 3.56
N GLY A 38 10.71 9.71 4.87
CA GLY A 38 9.87 10.70 5.52
C GLY A 38 8.35 10.56 5.24
N ARG A 39 7.74 11.65 4.74
CA ARG A 39 6.30 11.69 4.44
C ARG A 39 5.93 10.91 3.18
N ALA A 40 6.87 10.67 2.26
CA ALA A 40 6.60 9.99 0.98
C ALA A 40 6.12 8.55 1.16
N ALA A 41 6.59 7.87 2.21
CA ALA A 41 6.15 6.53 2.58
C ALA A 41 4.68 6.45 2.99
N TRP A 42 4.06 7.58 3.34
CA TRP A 42 2.62 7.68 3.56
C TRP A 42 1.94 8.21 2.31
N THR A 43 2.36 9.36 1.80
CA THR A 43 1.61 10.06 0.74
C THR A 43 1.59 9.28 -0.58
N ALA A 44 2.74 8.78 -1.04
CA ALA A 44 2.84 8.16 -2.36
C ALA A 44 2.00 6.88 -2.51
N PRO A 45 2.11 5.88 -1.62
CA PRO A 45 1.33 4.66 -1.80
C PRO A 45 -0.17 4.88 -1.53
N PHE A 46 -0.54 5.72 -0.55
CA PHE A 46 -1.95 6.02 -0.28
C PHE A 46 -2.62 6.83 -1.41
N LEU A 47 -1.89 7.75 -2.06
CA LEU A 47 -2.42 8.49 -3.19
C LEU A 47 -2.74 7.56 -4.36
N VAL A 48 -1.83 6.62 -4.68
CA VAL A 48 -2.04 5.64 -5.75
C VAL A 48 -3.17 4.67 -5.40
N MET A 49 -3.26 4.23 -4.14
CA MET A 49 -4.38 3.43 -3.66
C MET A 49 -5.71 4.16 -3.82
N LEU A 50 -5.78 5.43 -3.41
CA LEU A 50 -6.99 6.23 -3.52
C LEU A 50 -7.40 6.46 -4.98
N ALA A 51 -6.44 6.81 -5.84
CA ALA A 51 -6.69 7.01 -7.25
C ALA A 51 -7.21 5.72 -7.93
N THR A 52 -6.60 4.58 -7.61
CA THR A 52 -7.04 3.29 -8.16
C THR A 52 -8.36 2.80 -7.57
N ASP A 53 -8.61 3.00 -6.28
CA ASP A 53 -9.92 2.71 -5.67
C ASP A 53 -11.02 3.57 -6.31
N LEU A 54 -10.77 4.86 -6.51
CA LEU A 54 -11.74 5.75 -7.15
C LEU A 54 -12.02 5.28 -8.59
N ALA A 55 -10.99 4.99 -9.38
CA ALA A 55 -11.15 4.50 -10.74
C ALA A 55 -11.96 3.19 -10.79
N LEU A 56 -11.66 2.23 -9.91
CA LEU A 56 -12.38 0.96 -9.81
C LEU A 56 -13.84 1.18 -9.39
N ASN A 57 -14.09 2.01 -8.37
CA ASN A 57 -15.45 2.30 -7.92
C ASN A 57 -16.27 3.00 -9.02
N LEU A 58 -15.69 3.94 -9.76
CA LEU A 58 -16.35 4.56 -10.92
C LEU A 58 -16.65 3.52 -12.02
N TRP A 59 -15.72 2.61 -12.29
CA TRP A 59 -15.93 1.53 -13.25
C TRP A 59 -17.07 0.58 -12.84
N TYR A 60 -17.15 0.19 -11.56
CA TYR A 60 -18.26 -0.63 -11.05
C TYR A 60 -19.58 0.14 -11.05
N GLN A 61 -19.57 1.42 -10.67
CA GLN A 61 -20.76 2.26 -10.61
C GLN A 61 -21.37 2.48 -12.00
N PHE A 62 -20.56 2.94 -12.95
CA PHE A 62 -21.03 3.36 -14.27
C PHE A 62 -20.97 2.24 -15.31
N GLY A 63 -20.01 1.32 -15.21
CA GLY A 63 -19.84 0.21 -16.14
C GLY A 63 -20.61 -1.06 -15.77
N LYS A 64 -20.89 -1.28 -14.48
CA LYS A 64 -21.62 -2.47 -13.98
C LYS A 64 -22.93 -2.15 -13.25
N GLY A 65 -23.24 -0.88 -13.01
CA GLY A 65 -24.47 -0.43 -12.36
C GLY A 65 -24.53 -0.73 -10.86
N TRP A 66 -23.39 -0.99 -10.21
CA TRP A 66 -23.36 -1.32 -8.78
C TRP A 66 -23.41 -0.05 -7.93
N SER A 67 -24.16 -0.07 -6.82
CA SER A 67 -24.19 1.05 -5.87
C SER A 67 -23.01 0.96 -4.89
N VAL A 68 -21.85 1.49 -5.29
CA VAL A 68 -20.62 1.38 -4.50
C VAL A 68 -20.36 2.56 -3.57
N PHE A 69 -20.93 3.74 -3.86
CA PHE A 69 -20.79 4.95 -3.04
C PHE A 69 -21.83 5.04 -1.91
N THR A 70 -22.06 3.95 -1.20
CA THR A 70 -22.95 3.94 -0.02
C THR A 70 -22.17 4.28 1.25
N PRO A 71 -22.81 4.88 2.28
CA PRO A 71 -22.13 5.20 3.53
C PRO A 71 -21.47 3.99 4.21
N SER A 72 -22.10 2.81 4.14
CA SER A 72 -21.56 1.58 4.72
C SER A 72 -20.31 1.10 3.99
N LEU A 73 -20.29 1.16 2.66
CA LEU A 73 -19.12 0.78 1.86
C LEU A 73 -17.97 1.78 2.00
N ILE A 74 -18.26 3.08 2.09
CA ILE A 74 -17.24 4.11 2.35
C ILE A 74 -16.62 3.91 3.73
N LEU A 75 -17.43 3.64 4.75
CA LEU A 75 -16.93 3.36 6.10
C LEU A 75 -16.10 2.06 6.12
N TYR A 76 -16.52 1.04 5.39
CA TYR A 76 -15.76 -0.20 5.23
C TYR A 76 -14.41 0.04 4.52
N LEU A 77 -14.39 0.83 3.45
CA LEU A 77 -13.18 1.23 2.76
C LEU A 77 -12.23 1.97 3.72
N ALA A 78 -12.74 2.90 4.53
CA ALA A 78 -11.94 3.58 5.55
C ALA A 78 -11.32 2.59 6.56
N GLY A 79 -12.05 1.56 6.97
CA GLY A 79 -11.53 0.47 7.80
C GLY A 79 -10.36 -0.28 7.15
N ASN A 80 -10.44 -0.54 5.84
CA ASN A 80 -9.31 -1.14 5.10
C ASN A 80 -8.09 -0.20 5.06
N TYR A 81 -8.30 1.11 4.91
CA TYR A 81 -7.22 2.11 4.94
C TYR A 81 -6.50 2.17 6.29
N VAL A 82 -7.20 1.94 7.40
CA VAL A 82 -6.56 1.76 8.71
C VAL A 82 -5.64 0.55 8.70
N GLY A 83 -6.08 -0.58 8.14
CA GLY A 83 -5.22 -1.77 7.96
C GLY A 83 -3.95 -1.46 7.16
N TYR A 84 -4.08 -0.74 6.04
CA TYR A 84 -2.93 -0.34 5.23
C TYR A 84 -2.01 0.64 5.96
N ALA A 85 -2.56 1.53 6.80
CA ALA A 85 -1.76 2.46 7.60
C ALA A 85 -0.94 1.73 8.66
N ILE A 86 -1.51 0.68 9.26
CA ILE A 86 -0.80 -0.21 10.17
C ILE A 86 0.36 -0.89 9.44
N LEU A 87 0.17 -1.38 8.20
CA LEU A 87 1.27 -1.98 7.42
C LEU A 87 2.42 -1.01 7.16
N VAL A 88 2.12 0.24 6.79
CA VAL A 88 3.14 1.28 6.61
C VAL A 88 3.87 1.57 7.93
N ALA A 89 3.14 1.64 9.05
CA ALA A 89 3.72 1.84 10.37
C ALA A 89 4.67 0.71 10.76
N PHE A 90 4.25 -0.55 10.56
CA PHE A 90 5.08 -1.74 10.78
C PHE A 90 6.35 -1.72 9.93
N GLY A 91 6.23 -1.36 8.64
CA GLY A 91 7.38 -1.20 7.77
C GLY A 91 8.37 -0.16 8.31
N ARG A 92 7.86 0.93 8.89
CA ARG A 92 8.68 2.00 9.47
C ARG A 92 9.45 1.59 10.73
N CYS A 93 9.02 0.51 11.41
CA CYS A 93 9.78 -0.07 12.51
C CYS A 93 11.05 -0.81 12.02
N LEU A 94 11.20 -1.03 10.72
CA LEU A 94 12.38 -1.66 10.11
C LEU A 94 13.23 -0.63 9.37
N ARG A 95 14.49 -0.99 9.12
CA ARG A 95 15.44 -0.16 8.38
C ARG A 95 15.59 -0.68 6.94
N PRO A 96 15.86 0.19 5.95
CA PRO A 96 16.20 -0.25 4.58
C PRO A 96 17.34 -1.28 4.52
N GLY A 97 18.31 -1.18 5.44
CA GLY A 97 19.44 -2.09 5.57
C GLY A 97 19.12 -3.41 6.32
N SER A 98 17.88 -3.66 6.72
CA SER A 98 17.51 -4.90 7.42
C SER A 98 17.78 -6.14 6.56
N ARG A 99 18.06 -7.25 7.25
CA ARG A 99 18.24 -8.57 6.62
C ARG A 99 16.94 -8.97 5.91
N LEU A 100 17.04 -9.68 4.79
CA LEU A 100 15.88 -10.13 4.01
C LEU A 100 14.89 -10.92 4.89
N LEU A 101 15.40 -11.79 5.76
CA LEU A 101 14.57 -12.55 6.71
C LEU A 101 13.74 -11.63 7.62
N SER A 102 14.32 -10.55 8.14
CA SER A 102 13.59 -9.59 8.97
C SER A 102 12.49 -8.86 8.20
N LEU A 103 12.73 -8.56 6.92
CA LEU A 103 11.71 -7.95 6.04
C LEU A 103 10.58 -8.94 5.75
N VAL A 104 10.90 -10.20 5.46
CA VAL A 104 9.91 -11.25 5.22
C VAL A 104 9.09 -11.53 6.48
N CYS A 105 9.73 -11.72 7.64
CA CYS A 105 9.02 -11.93 8.91
C CYS A 105 8.15 -10.72 9.29
N GLY A 106 8.65 -9.50 9.08
CA GLY A 106 7.88 -8.27 9.30
C GLY A 106 6.67 -8.17 8.38
N GLY A 107 6.83 -8.52 7.10
CA GLY A 107 5.73 -8.56 6.12
C GLY A 107 4.67 -9.61 6.47
N VAL A 108 5.09 -10.81 6.91
CA VAL A 108 4.18 -11.87 7.39
C VAL A 108 3.40 -11.43 8.63
N LEU A 109 4.07 -10.83 9.62
CA LEU A 109 3.40 -10.31 10.80
C LEU A 109 2.42 -9.18 10.46
N GLY A 110 2.83 -8.28 9.55
CA GLY A 110 1.96 -7.24 9.04
C GLY A 110 0.70 -7.81 8.36
N ALA A 111 0.86 -8.83 7.51
CA ALA A 111 -0.26 -9.51 6.85
C ALA A 111 -1.21 -10.17 7.85
N LEU A 112 -0.69 -10.80 8.90
CA LEU A 112 -1.48 -11.36 10.00
C LEU A 112 -2.35 -10.30 10.70
N VAL A 113 -1.72 -9.16 11.06
CA VAL A 113 -2.43 -8.06 11.72
C VAL A 113 -3.48 -7.46 10.78
N PHE A 114 -3.13 -7.24 9.51
CA PHE A 114 -4.05 -6.74 8.49
C PHE A 114 -5.25 -7.67 8.32
N TYR A 115 -5.01 -8.97 8.21
CA TYR A 115 -6.06 -9.98 8.09
C TYR A 115 -7.04 -9.91 9.27
N LEU A 116 -6.51 -9.84 10.50
CA LEU A 116 -7.33 -9.72 11.71
C LEU A 116 -8.17 -8.45 11.69
N VAL A 117 -7.57 -7.29 11.38
CA VAL A 117 -8.24 -5.99 11.37
C VAL A 117 -9.35 -5.94 10.31
N THR A 118 -9.07 -6.38 9.10
CA THR A 118 -10.02 -6.29 7.98
C THR A 118 -11.17 -7.28 8.06
N ASN A 119 -10.93 -8.50 8.56
CA ASN A 119 -12.01 -9.44 8.85
C ASN A 119 -12.86 -8.97 10.03
N THR A 120 -12.23 -8.37 11.05
CA THR A 120 -12.97 -7.75 12.15
C THR A 120 -13.83 -6.58 11.67
N ALA A 121 -13.32 -5.73 10.77
CA ALA A 121 -14.08 -4.65 10.16
C ALA A 121 -15.25 -5.20 9.31
N SER A 122 -15.02 -6.27 8.55
CA SER A 122 -16.06 -6.95 7.76
C SER A 122 -17.18 -7.49 8.64
N TRP A 123 -16.83 -8.11 9.76
CA TRP A 123 -17.77 -8.61 10.76
C TRP A 123 -18.55 -7.48 11.47
N LEU A 124 -17.83 -6.45 11.92
CA LEU A 124 -18.40 -5.37 12.74
C LEU A 124 -19.32 -4.44 11.92
N LEU A 125 -18.85 -4.05 10.74
CA LEU A 125 -19.53 -3.10 9.85
C LEU A 125 -20.56 -3.79 8.96
N ASN A 126 -20.33 -5.06 8.60
CA ASN A 126 -21.19 -5.89 7.76
C ASN A 126 -21.81 -5.13 6.57
N PRO A 127 -21.00 -4.50 5.70
CA PRO A 127 -21.49 -3.54 4.70
C PRO A 127 -22.42 -4.17 3.66
N PHE A 128 -22.32 -5.48 3.45
CA PHE A 128 -23.13 -6.27 2.52
C PHE A 128 -24.30 -7.01 3.19
N ARG A 129 -24.50 -6.82 4.51
CA ARG A 129 -25.57 -7.47 5.30
C ARG A 129 -25.55 -9.00 5.20
N ASN A 130 -24.36 -9.59 5.26
CA ASN A 130 -24.18 -11.03 5.27
C ASN A 130 -24.79 -11.63 6.55
N PRO A 131 -25.68 -12.62 6.45
CA PRO A 131 -26.33 -13.23 7.61
C PRO A 131 -25.36 -13.98 8.53
N GLU A 132 -24.22 -14.42 8.01
CA GLU A 132 -23.19 -15.14 8.75
C GLU A 132 -22.44 -14.24 9.75
N TYR A 133 -22.37 -12.94 9.49
CA TYR A 133 -21.65 -11.96 10.32
C TYR A 133 -22.53 -11.45 11.47
N THR A 134 -23.07 -12.37 12.26
CA THR A 134 -23.76 -12.05 13.52
C THR A 134 -22.76 -11.43 14.50
N ARG A 135 -23.14 -10.40 15.26
CA ARG A 135 -22.27 -9.73 16.26
C ARG A 135 -22.05 -10.56 17.53
N THR A 136 -21.58 -11.79 17.33
CA THR A 136 -21.24 -12.78 18.35
C THR A 136 -19.82 -13.29 18.11
N LEU A 137 -19.25 -13.99 19.09
CA LEU A 137 -17.95 -14.64 18.93
C LEU A 137 -17.94 -15.63 17.75
N ALA A 138 -19.04 -16.39 17.57
CA ALA A 138 -19.18 -17.33 16.46
C ALA A 138 -19.18 -16.63 15.10
N GLY A 139 -19.88 -15.50 14.97
CA GLY A 139 -19.85 -14.70 13.74
C GLY A 139 -18.48 -14.08 13.46
N TRP A 140 -17.74 -13.69 14.51
CA TRP A 140 -16.37 -13.18 14.36
C TRP A 140 -15.41 -14.27 13.90
N ILE A 141 -15.47 -15.46 14.50
CA ILE A 141 -14.70 -16.64 14.06
C ILE A 141 -15.07 -17.01 12.62
N THR A 142 -16.35 -16.94 12.26
CA THR A 142 -16.82 -17.18 10.89
C THR A 142 -16.17 -16.20 9.91
N ALA A 143 -16.14 -14.90 10.23
CA ALA A 143 -15.44 -13.91 9.40
C ALA A 143 -13.94 -14.21 9.26
N LEU A 144 -13.28 -14.71 10.32
CA LEU A 144 -11.86 -15.07 10.30
C LEU A 144 -11.51 -16.39 9.61
N THR A 145 -12.49 -17.19 9.18
CA THR A 145 -12.24 -18.53 8.64
C THR A 145 -12.97 -18.79 7.33
N LYS A 146 -14.30 -18.86 7.40
CA LYS A 146 -15.17 -19.23 6.29
C LYS A 146 -15.58 -18.02 5.45
N GLY A 147 -15.81 -16.86 6.06
CA GLY A 147 -16.34 -15.70 5.37
C GLY A 147 -17.83 -15.81 5.00
N ALA A 148 -18.26 -14.98 4.06
CA ALA A 148 -19.65 -14.91 3.58
C ALA A 148 -19.94 -16.03 2.58
N GLY A 149 -21.18 -16.56 2.59
CA GLY A 149 -21.60 -17.58 1.64
C GLY A 149 -21.52 -17.11 0.18
N GLY A 150 -21.13 -18.02 -0.73
CA GLY A 150 -21.01 -17.73 -2.16
C GLY A 150 -19.67 -17.13 -2.60
N TYR A 151 -18.74 -16.93 -1.66
CA TYR A 151 -17.38 -16.45 -1.93
C TYR A 151 -16.33 -17.46 -1.42
N PRO A 152 -15.08 -17.37 -1.89
CA PRO A 152 -13.96 -18.14 -1.33
C PRO A 152 -13.79 -17.91 0.18
N GLU A 153 -13.27 -18.92 0.87
CA GLU A 153 -13.05 -18.87 2.32
C GLU A 153 -11.99 -17.83 2.69
N THR A 154 -12.19 -17.06 3.75
CA THR A 154 -11.29 -15.94 4.09
C THR A 154 -9.86 -16.36 4.41
N TRP A 155 -9.64 -17.59 4.90
CA TRP A 155 -8.28 -18.11 5.08
C TRP A 155 -7.53 -18.30 3.75
N THR A 156 -8.23 -18.54 2.63
CA THR A 156 -7.60 -18.67 1.31
C THR A 156 -7.05 -17.33 0.82
N PHE A 157 -7.80 -16.25 1.07
CA PHE A 157 -7.33 -14.88 0.89
C PHE A 157 -6.09 -14.60 1.75
N PHE A 158 -6.10 -15.03 3.02
CA PHE A 158 -4.93 -14.88 3.89
C PHE A 158 -3.70 -15.58 3.34
N ARG A 159 -3.85 -16.83 2.90
CA ARG A 159 -2.77 -17.60 2.26
C ARG A 159 -2.21 -16.88 1.03
N ASN A 160 -3.09 -16.41 0.14
CA ASN A 160 -2.68 -15.70 -1.07
C ASN A 160 -1.99 -14.37 -0.75
N THR A 161 -2.48 -13.67 0.28
CA THR A 161 -1.86 -12.45 0.81
C THR A 161 -0.46 -12.71 1.39
N LEU A 162 -0.27 -13.83 2.11
CA LEU A 162 1.05 -14.21 2.63
C LEU A 162 2.04 -14.52 1.49
N LEU A 163 1.62 -15.33 0.52
CA LEU A 163 2.47 -15.73 -0.61
C LEU A 163 2.82 -14.54 -1.50
N GLY A 164 1.81 -13.76 -1.89
CA GLY A 164 1.99 -12.54 -2.68
C GLY A 164 2.79 -11.49 -1.91
N GLY A 165 2.43 -11.26 -0.66
CA GLY A 165 3.12 -10.32 0.24
C GLY A 165 4.60 -10.62 0.38
N GLY A 166 4.95 -11.89 0.65
CA GLY A 166 6.33 -12.35 0.73
C GLY A 166 7.09 -12.19 -0.59
N LEU A 167 6.49 -12.66 -1.70
CA LEU A 167 7.09 -12.55 -3.04
C LEU A 167 7.36 -11.10 -3.44
N PHE A 168 6.33 -10.23 -3.36
CA PHE A 168 6.46 -8.83 -3.74
C PHE A 168 7.39 -8.06 -2.80
N THR A 169 7.43 -8.41 -1.50
CA THR A 169 8.41 -7.82 -0.56
C THR A 169 9.83 -8.20 -0.95
N ALA A 170 10.07 -9.46 -1.32
CA ALA A 170 11.39 -9.91 -1.77
C ALA A 170 11.81 -9.25 -3.09
N LEU A 171 10.89 -9.17 -4.07
CA LEU A 171 11.14 -8.49 -5.35
C LEU A 171 11.43 -7.00 -5.14
N PHE A 172 10.62 -6.31 -4.33
CA PHE A 172 10.80 -4.89 -4.04
C PHE A 172 12.12 -4.65 -3.31
N ALA A 173 12.40 -5.39 -2.23
CA ALA A 173 13.62 -5.24 -1.46
C ALA A 173 14.87 -5.58 -2.29
N GLY A 174 14.80 -6.60 -3.14
CA GLY A 174 15.87 -6.97 -4.06
C GLY A 174 16.16 -5.87 -5.07
N ALA A 175 15.14 -5.42 -5.80
CA ALA A 175 15.30 -4.35 -6.79
C ALA A 175 15.70 -3.01 -6.15
N TRP A 176 15.24 -2.70 -4.93
CA TRP A 176 15.69 -1.51 -4.20
C TRP A 176 17.17 -1.57 -3.82
N LYS A 177 17.67 -2.75 -3.43
CA LYS A 177 19.09 -2.95 -3.09
C LYS A 177 20.00 -2.99 -4.32
N LEU A 178 19.48 -3.39 -5.48
CA LEU A 178 20.18 -3.41 -6.76
C LEU A 178 20.10 -2.06 -7.50
N ALA A 179 19.23 -1.15 -7.07
CA ALA A 179 19.16 0.18 -7.62
C ALA A 179 20.49 0.91 -7.42
N PRO A 180 21.05 1.57 -8.46
CA PRO A 180 22.13 2.51 -8.26
C PRO A 180 21.70 3.53 -7.20
N ALA A 181 22.54 3.78 -6.19
CA ALA A 181 22.28 4.87 -5.27
C ALA A 181 22.27 6.17 -6.11
N GLU A 182 21.08 6.75 -6.33
CA GLU A 182 20.95 8.07 -6.94
C GLU A 182 21.86 9.01 -6.13
N SER A 183 22.95 9.45 -6.75
CA SER A 183 23.92 10.29 -6.08
C SER A 183 23.24 11.64 -5.77
N PRO A 184 23.51 12.27 -4.61
CA PRO A 184 22.94 13.57 -4.25
C PRO A 184 23.25 14.72 -5.22
N LEU A 185 23.97 14.46 -6.33
CA LEU A 185 24.44 15.45 -7.29
C LEU A 185 23.36 15.90 -8.29
N GLU A 186 22.29 15.13 -8.53
CA GLU A 186 21.20 15.56 -9.43
C GLU A 186 20.23 16.59 -8.82
N LYS A 187 20.54 17.10 -7.62
CA LYS A 187 19.75 18.17 -6.98
C LYS A 187 20.51 19.48 -6.77
N GLY A 188 21.72 19.59 -7.31
CA GLY A 188 22.47 20.84 -7.37
C GLY A 188 22.41 21.43 -8.77
N GLU A 189 22.22 22.74 -8.84
CA GLU A 189 22.64 23.61 -9.95
C GLU A 189 21.69 23.68 -11.15
N GLY A 190 20.55 24.36 -10.93
CA GLY A 190 20.09 25.33 -11.92
C GLY A 190 20.86 26.63 -11.70
N GLU A 191 21.85 26.88 -12.57
CA GLU A 191 22.62 28.12 -12.69
C GLU A 191 21.71 29.35 -12.67
N SER A 192 22.08 30.38 -11.90
CA SER A 192 21.80 31.77 -12.28
C SER A 192 23.12 32.34 -12.83
N PRO A 193 23.14 32.94 -14.02
CA PRO A 193 24.39 33.26 -14.70
C PRO A 193 25.16 34.37 -14.00
N ALA A 194 26.48 34.28 -14.10
CA ALA A 194 27.42 35.34 -13.78
C ALA A 194 27.12 36.62 -14.57
N ASP A 195 27.21 37.77 -13.89
CA ASP A 195 27.37 39.07 -14.56
C ASP A 195 28.83 39.53 -14.35
N PRO A 196 29.60 39.73 -15.43
CA PRO A 196 30.96 40.26 -15.36
C PRO A 196 30.94 41.78 -15.59
N GLU A 197 31.50 42.57 -14.68
CA GLU A 197 32.26 43.77 -15.07
C GLU A 197 33.06 44.34 -13.89
N ALA A 198 34.37 44.38 -14.10
CA ALA A 198 35.32 45.11 -13.29
C ALA A 198 35.28 46.60 -13.69
N GLU A 199 35.54 47.51 -12.75
CA GLU A 199 36.71 48.40 -12.87
C GLU A 199 37.05 49.09 -11.52
N PRO A 200 38.34 49.45 -11.32
CA PRO A 200 38.89 49.88 -10.04
C PRO A 200 38.93 51.42 -9.89
N SER A 201 38.92 51.92 -8.66
CA SER A 201 39.34 53.31 -8.37
C SER A 201 40.00 53.38 -6.99
N GLU A 202 41.31 53.58 -7.03
CA GLU A 202 42.12 54.11 -5.94
C GLU A 202 41.81 55.60 -5.70
N ALA A 203 41.79 56.03 -4.43
CA ALA A 203 42.28 57.32 -3.91
C ALA A 203 42.06 57.30 -2.37
N GLN A 204 43.13 57.21 -1.54
CA GLN A 204 43.81 58.33 -0.82
C GLN A 204 42.84 59.12 0.09
N ALA A 205 43.08 59.38 1.39
CA ALA A 205 44.27 59.45 2.24
C ALA A 205 43.87 59.30 3.72
#